data_AF-A0A358R0P4-F1
#
_entry.id   AF-A0A358R0P4-F1
#
_cell.length_a   1.000
_cell.length_b   1.000
_cell.length_c   1.000
_cell.angle_alpha   90.00
_cell.angle_beta   90.00
_cell.angle_gamma   90.00
#
_symmetry.space_group_name_H-M   'P 1'
#
loop_
_entity.id
_entity.type
_entity.pdbx_description
1 polymer ?
#
loop_
_entity_poly.entity_id
_entity_poly.type
_entity_poly.pdbx_seq_one_letter_code
_entity_poly.pdbx_strand_id
1 'polypeptide(L)'
;MHQLSNPFIQHALQHGQALLGESGRSAALSQNLVSACDDILVSLNSGNLQGAGVSAQNARNMAMQVAQSTRHVNTVLNERIDMAYYVMSRIQQNIGEMTGALQSIRSARPTTQFHPTYINYTTQ
;
A
#
# COMPACT_ATOMS: atom_id res chain seq x y z
N MET A 1 25.42 13.85 -9.73
CA MET A 1 23.99 13.58 -10.00
C MET A 1 23.40 13.01 -8.72
N HIS A 2 22.86 13.87 -7.84
CA HIS A 2 22.24 13.42 -6.58
C HIS A 2 20.78 13.09 -6.87
N GLN A 3 20.48 11.79 -6.87
CA GLN A 3 19.15 11.24 -7.10
C GLN A 3 18.27 11.66 -5.91
N LEU A 4 17.52 12.75 -6.05
CA LEU A 4 16.42 13.15 -5.16
C LEU A 4 15.32 12.10 -5.30
N SER A 5 15.57 10.91 -4.79
CA SER A 5 14.59 9.84 -4.78
C SER A 5 13.53 10.24 -3.76
N ASN A 6 12.29 10.37 -4.22
CA ASN A 6 11.17 10.72 -3.38
C ASN A 6 11.14 9.77 -2.15
N PRO A 7 11.18 10.29 -0.91
CA PRO A 7 11.27 9.45 0.29
C PRO A 7 10.07 8.51 0.43
N PHE A 8 8.90 8.89 -0.09
CA PHE A 8 7.73 7.99 -0.14
C PHE A 8 7.97 6.80 -1.08
N ILE A 9 8.61 7.02 -2.23
CA ILE A 9 8.89 5.94 -3.18
C ILE A 9 9.97 5.01 -2.62
N GLN A 10 11.01 5.54 -1.98
CA GLN A 10 12.02 4.71 -1.31
C GLN A 10 11.42 3.87 -0.18
N HIS A 11 10.59 4.49 0.67
CA HIS A 11 9.90 3.80 1.75
C HIS A 11 8.96 2.71 1.22
N ALA A 12 8.17 3.02 0.18
CA ALA A 12 7.27 2.07 -0.45
C ALA A 12 8.01 0.91 -1.15
N LEU A 13 9.20 1.13 -1.71
CA LEU A 13 10.01 0.05 -2.27
C LEU A 13 10.57 -0.86 -1.19
N GLN A 14 11.17 -0.30 -0.14
CA GLN A 14 11.78 -1.06 0.96
C GLN A 14 10.74 -1.92 1.69
N HIS A 15 9.62 -1.31 2.11
CA HIS A 15 8.55 -2.06 2.77
C HIS A 15 7.87 -3.06 1.83
N GLY A 16 7.98 -2.86 0.51
CA GLY A 16 7.34 -3.73 -0.49
C GLY A 16 8.13 -5.01 -0.67
N GLN A 17 9.45 -4.87 -0.78
CA GLN A 17 10.35 -6.00 -0.79
C GLN A 17 10.32 -6.78 0.53
N ALA A 18 10.26 -6.07 1.67
CA ALA A 18 10.10 -6.71 2.98
C ALA A 18 8.79 -7.51 3.06
N LEU A 19 7.66 -6.93 2.62
CA LEU A 19 6.36 -7.62 2.59
C LEU A 19 6.39 -8.88 1.74
N LEU A 20 6.96 -8.81 0.53
CA LEU A 20 7.07 -9.96 -0.38
C LEU A 20 7.97 -11.06 0.20
N GLY A 21 9.13 -10.68 0.76
CA GLY A 21 10.04 -11.61 1.42
C GLY A 21 9.38 -12.31 2.61
N GLU A 22 8.71 -11.54 3.46
CA GLU A 22 8.05 -12.06 4.65
C GLU A 22 6.85 -12.95 4.30
N SER A 23 6.08 -12.59 3.27
CA SER A 23 4.97 -13.42 2.76
C SER A 23 5.48 -14.75 2.21
N GLY A 24 6.57 -14.73 1.43
CA GLY A 24 7.20 -15.95 0.89
C GLY A 24 7.74 -16.85 2.00
N ARG A 25 8.39 -16.26 3.02
CA ARG A 25 8.84 -16.98 4.22
C ARG A 25 7.66 -17.61 4.98
N SER A 26 6.56 -16.87 5.17
CA SER A 26 5.35 -17.37 5.85
C SER A 26 4.73 -18.55 5.13
N ALA A 27 4.67 -18.50 3.79
CA ALA A 27 4.19 -19.61 2.97
C ALA A 27 5.06 -20.87 3.13
N ALA A 28 6.39 -20.72 3.07
CA ALA A 28 7.31 -21.84 3.27
C ALA A 28 7.20 -22.45 4.69
N LEU A 29 7.11 -21.61 5.72
CA LEU A 29 6.92 -22.07 7.10
C LEU A 29 5.58 -22.78 7.29
N SER A 30 4.52 -22.32 6.62
CA SER A 30 3.21 -22.97 6.66
C SER A 30 3.24 -24.35 6.02
N GLN A 31 3.96 -24.50 4.90
CA GLN A 31 4.18 -25.80 4.26
C GLN A 31 4.92 -26.77 5.20
N ASN A 32 6.00 -26.30 5.83
CA ASN A 32 6.78 -27.11 6.78
C ASN A 32 5.97 -27.48 8.02
N LEU A 33 5.07 -26.60 8.48
CA LEU A 33 4.16 -26.87 9.58
C LEU A 33 3.20 -28.02 9.25
N VAL A 34 2.65 -28.03 8.03
CA VAL A 34 1.79 -29.15 7.57
C VAL A 34 2.58 -30.46 7.59
N SER A 35 3.80 -30.48 7.04
CA SER A 35 4.64 -31.68 7.06
C SER A 35 4.98 -32.14 8.49
N ALA A 36 5.24 -31.23 9.42
CA ALA A 36 5.46 -31.61 10.82
C ALA A 36 4.20 -32.18 11.49
N CYS A 37 3.00 -31.73 11.10
CA CYS A 37 1.75 -32.35 11.53
C CYS A 37 1.61 -33.78 10.99
N ASP A 38 2.00 -34.02 9.74
CA ASP A 38 2.02 -35.38 9.17
C ASP A 38 3.00 -36.28 9.94
N ASP A 39 4.19 -35.79 10.29
CA ASP A 39 5.18 -36.53 11.09
C ASP A 39 4.66 -36.91 12.49
N ILE A 40 3.85 -36.04 13.11
CA ILE A 40 3.17 -36.33 14.37
C ILE A 40 2.21 -37.50 14.17
N LEU A 41 1.37 -37.45 13.14
CA LEU A 41 0.38 -38.50 12.85
C LEU A 41 1.07 -39.84 12.57
N VAL A 42 2.14 -39.84 11.78
CA VAL A 42 2.94 -41.04 11.50
C VAL A 42 3.53 -41.61 12.79
N SER A 43 4.13 -40.76 13.63
CA SER A 43 4.75 -41.19 14.89
C SER A 43 3.73 -41.74 15.89
N LEU A 44 2.55 -41.14 15.97
CA LEU A 44 1.44 -41.64 16.81
C LEU A 44 0.95 -43.00 16.32
N ASN A 45 0.75 -43.15 15.00
CA ASN A 45 0.27 -44.39 14.39
C ASN A 45 1.29 -45.53 14.54
N SER A 46 2.59 -45.23 14.62
CA SER A 46 3.64 -46.22 14.86
C SER A 46 3.90 -46.50 16.35
N GLY A 47 3.13 -45.91 17.27
CA GLY A 47 3.35 -46.03 18.72
C GLY A 47 4.59 -45.29 19.24
N ASN A 48 5.23 -44.45 18.42
CA ASN A 48 6.40 -43.67 18.78
C ASN A 48 6.00 -42.33 19.43
N LEU A 49 5.58 -42.39 20.69
CA LEU A 49 5.13 -41.21 21.44
C LEU A 49 6.24 -40.16 21.65
N GLN A 50 7.50 -40.59 21.74
CA GLN A 50 8.63 -39.68 21.88
C GLN A 50 8.89 -38.89 20.59
N GLY A 51 8.86 -39.57 19.44
CA GLY A 51 8.93 -38.94 18.12
C GLY A 51 7.78 -37.95 17.90
N ALA A 52 6.55 -38.36 18.25
CA ALA A 52 5.39 -37.48 18.18
C ALA A 52 5.55 -36.22 19.04
N GLY A 53 6.10 -36.35 20.25
CA GLY A 53 6.40 -35.22 21.12
C GLY A 53 7.42 -34.24 20.54
N VAL A 54 8.50 -34.74 19.92
CA VAL A 54 9.51 -33.91 19.25
C VAL A 54 8.90 -33.16 18.06
N SER A 55 8.14 -33.86 17.20
CA SER A 55 7.47 -33.24 16.05
C SER A 55 6.42 -32.23 16.47
N ALA A 56 5.68 -32.47 17.56
CA ALA A 56 4.73 -31.51 18.12
C ALA A 56 5.40 -30.24 18.62
N GLN A 57 6.55 -30.36 19.28
CA GLN A 57 7.32 -29.19 19.72
C GLN A 57 7.86 -28.40 18.52
N ASN A 58 8.33 -29.09 17.47
CA ASN A 58 8.77 -28.45 16.24
C ASN A 58 7.61 -27.70 15.55
N ALA A 59 6.45 -28.35 15.39
CA ALA A 59 5.24 -27.75 14.84
C ALA A 59 4.83 -26.50 15.63
N ARG A 60 4.88 -26.54 16.96
CA ARG A 60 4.59 -25.38 17.80
C ARG A 60 5.53 -24.21 17.54
N ASN A 61 6.83 -24.48 17.41
CA ASN A 61 7.82 -23.43 17.11
C ASN A 61 7.59 -22.80 15.74
N MET A 62 7.24 -23.60 14.74
CA MET A 62 6.92 -23.11 13.39
C MET A 62 5.61 -22.31 13.38
N ALA A 63 4.56 -22.78 14.08
CA ALA A 63 3.30 -22.05 14.20
C ALA A 63 3.48 -20.67 14.86
N MET A 64 4.35 -20.57 15.88
CA MET A 64 4.71 -19.29 16.49
C MET A 64 5.38 -18.34 15.50
N GLN A 65 6.28 -18.86 14.64
CA GLN A 65 6.94 -18.05 13.62
C GLN A 65 5.95 -17.57 12.54
N VAL A 66 5.03 -18.44 12.09
CA VAL A 66 3.96 -18.06 11.14
C VAL A 66 3.05 -16.97 11.74
N ALA A 67 2.71 -17.09 13.03
CA ALA A 67 1.89 -16.10 13.71
C ALA A 67 2.61 -14.74 13.84
N GLN A 68 3.91 -14.73 14.15
CA GLN A 68 4.71 -13.51 14.19
C GLN A 68 4.83 -12.85 12.82
N SER A 69 5.13 -13.65 11.79
CA SER A 69 5.23 -13.21 10.40
C SER A 69 3.93 -12.55 9.92
N THR A 70 2.79 -13.21 10.18
CA THR A 70 1.46 -12.67 9.84
C THR A 70 1.16 -11.34 10.53
N ARG A 71 1.55 -11.18 11.81
CA ARG A 71 1.38 -9.90 12.51
C ARG A 71 2.21 -8.79 11.87
N HIS A 72 3.47 -9.07 11.53
CA HIS A 72 4.34 -8.10 10.87
C HIS A 72 3.76 -7.66 9.52
N VAL A 73 3.31 -8.61 8.69
CA VAL A 73 2.62 -8.34 7.42
C VAL A 73 1.41 -7.42 7.62
N ASN A 74 0.57 -7.70 8.62
CA ASN A 74 -0.59 -6.86 8.93
C ASN A 74 -0.20 -5.43 9.34
N THR A 75 0.86 -5.25 10.14
CA THR A 75 1.38 -3.92 10.48
C THR A 75 1.80 -3.14 9.24
N VAL A 76 2.59 -3.75 8.36
CA VAL A 76 3.06 -3.11 7.13
C VAL A 76 1.91 -2.77 6.18
N LEU A 77 0.88 -3.62 6.10
CA LEU A 77 -0.32 -3.35 5.30
C LEU A 77 -1.11 -2.15 5.84
N ASN A 78 -1.29 -2.06 7.16
CA ASN A 78 -1.97 -0.92 7.77
C ASN A 78 -1.22 0.39 7.50
N GLU A 79 0.11 0.40 7.67
CA GLU A 79 0.94 1.57 7.34
C GLU A 79 0.75 2.01 5.87
N ARG A 80 0.68 1.06 4.93
CA ARG A 80 0.46 1.37 3.52
C ARG A 80 -0.91 1.95 3.24
N ILE A 81 -1.94 1.47 3.92
CA ILE A 81 -3.30 1.99 3.79
C ILE A 81 -3.32 3.45 4.26
N ASP A 82 -2.69 3.76 5.40
CA ASP A 82 -2.60 5.13 5.92
C ASP A 82 -1.84 6.06 4.95
N MET A 83 -0.72 5.58 4.40
CA MET A 83 0.03 6.34 3.38
C MET A 83 -0.80 6.55 2.11
N ALA A 84 -1.59 5.57 1.69
CA ALA A 84 -2.47 5.70 0.53
C ALA A 84 -3.56 6.75 0.77
N TYR A 85 -4.18 6.77 1.96
CA TYR A 85 -5.13 7.79 2.35
C TYR A 85 -4.52 9.19 2.34
N TYR A 86 -3.29 9.34 2.87
CA TYR A 86 -2.57 10.60 2.82
C TYR A 86 -2.36 11.11 1.39
N VAL A 87 -1.85 10.24 0.50
CA VAL A 87 -1.62 10.60 -0.91
C VAL A 87 -2.92 10.95 -1.62
N MET A 88 -3.99 10.18 -1.40
CA MET A 88 -5.31 10.48 -1.98
C MET A 88 -5.85 11.83 -1.49
N SER A 89 -5.72 12.13 -0.20
CA SER A 89 -6.13 13.42 0.37
C SER A 89 -5.39 14.58 -0.29
N ARG A 90 -4.09 14.45 -0.51
CA ARG A 90 -3.29 15.45 -1.23
C ARG A 90 -3.70 15.62 -2.69
N ILE A 91 -3.99 14.52 -3.39
CA ILE A 91 -4.49 14.57 -4.77
C ILE A 91 -5.84 15.30 -4.81
N GLN A 92 -6.76 14.98 -3.90
CA GLN A 92 -8.06 15.66 -3.81
C GLN A 92 -7.92 17.15 -3.53
N GLN A 93 -7.02 17.53 -2.60
CA GLN A 93 -6.70 18.92 -2.32
C GLN A 93 -6.21 19.64 -3.59
N ASN A 94 -5.22 19.07 -4.28
CA ASN A 94 -4.66 19.64 -5.50
C ASN A 94 -5.72 19.76 -6.62
N ILE A 95 -6.60 18.77 -6.76
CA ILE A 95 -7.73 18.83 -7.71
C ILE A 95 -8.68 19.97 -7.34
N GLY A 96 -8.98 20.17 -6.06
CA GLY A 96 -9.80 21.28 -5.58
C GLY A 96 -9.18 22.64 -5.90
N GLU A 97 -7.88 22.80 -5.63
CA GLU A 97 -7.12 24.01 -5.95
C GLU A 97 -7.08 24.28 -7.47
N MET A 98 -6.81 23.26 -8.29
CA MET A 98 -6.85 23.38 -9.75
C MET A 98 -8.24 23.75 -10.26
N THR A 99 -9.29 23.15 -9.70
CA THR A 99 -10.68 23.46 -10.08
C THR A 99 -11.01 24.91 -9.72
N GLY A 100 -10.60 25.37 -8.55
CA GLY A 100 -10.76 26.77 -8.13
C GLY A 100 -10.00 27.74 -9.02
N ALA A 101 -8.75 27.42 -9.39
CA ALA A 101 -7.95 28.21 -10.31
C ALA A 101 -8.55 28.26 -11.73
N LEU A 102 -9.09 27.15 -12.23
CA LEU A 102 -9.78 27.12 -13.51
C LEU A 102 -11.07 27.95 -13.49
N GLN A 103 -11.83 27.90 -12.40
CA GLN A 103 -13.02 28.75 -12.21
C GLN A 103 -12.65 30.23 -12.12
N SER A 104 -11.57 30.58 -11.40
CA SER A 104 -11.13 31.97 -11.31
C SER A 104 -10.67 32.51 -12.66
N ILE A 105 -9.96 31.72 -13.47
CA ILE A 105 -9.57 32.10 -14.84
C ILE A 105 -10.81 32.28 -15.74
N ARG A 106 -11.81 31.41 -15.61
CA ARG A 106 -13.07 31.53 -16.38
C ARG A 106 -13.84 32.80 -16.00
N SER A 107 -13.88 33.14 -14.72
CA SER A 107 -14.52 34.36 -14.19
C SER A 107 -13.71 35.63 -14.47
N ALA A 108 -12.39 35.52 -14.62
CA ALA A 108 -11.49 36.62 -14.93
C ALA A 108 -11.39 36.92 -16.43
N ARG A 109 -12.10 36.19 -17.32
CA ARG A 109 -12.25 36.63 -18.71
C ARG A 109 -12.99 37.98 -18.71
N PRO A 110 -12.34 39.08 -19.15
CA PRO A 110 -13.06 40.32 -19.34
C PRO A 110 -14.09 40.05 -20.43
N THR A 111 -15.37 40.24 -20.13
CA THR A 111 -16.31 40.63 -21.17
C THR A 111 -15.71 41.88 -21.82
N THR A 112 -15.07 41.70 -22.98
CA THR A 112 -14.86 42.79 -23.92
C THR A 112 -16.24 43.27 -24.30
N GLN A 113 -16.78 44.22 -23.51
CA GLN A 113 -17.81 45.11 -23.97
C GLN A 113 -17.19 45.87 -25.14
N PHE A 114 -17.41 45.35 -26.36
CA PHE A 114 -17.37 46.17 -27.55
C PHE A 114 -18.39 47.29 -27.31
N HIS A 115 -17.91 48.49 -27.01
CA HIS A 115 -18.68 49.70 -27.12
C HIS A 115 -18.64 50.10 -28.60
N PRO A 116 -19.72 49.93 -29.39
CA PRO A 116 -19.75 50.49 -30.72
C PRO A 116 -19.79 52.02 -30.59
N THR A 117 -18.67 52.68 -30.90
CA THR A 117 -18.64 54.11 -31.16
C THR A 117 -19.44 54.36 -32.45
N TYR A 118 -20.67 54.88 -32.30
CA TYR A 118 -21.44 55.39 -33.42
C TYR A 118 -20.78 56.66 -33.95
N ILE A 119 -20.14 56.58 -35.12
CA ILE A 119 -19.67 57.73 -35.87
C ILE A 119 -20.87 58.31 -36.63
N ASN A 120 -21.35 59.48 -36.21
CA ASN A 120 -22.36 60.25 -36.94
C ASN A 120 -21.69 60.94 -38.13
N TYR A 121 -22.03 60.52 -39.35
CA TYR A 121 -21.71 61.29 -40.56
C TYR A 121 -22.87 62.25 -40.84
N THR A 122 -22.70 63.51 -40.48
CA THR A 122 -23.53 64.61 -40.97
C THR A 122 -23.09 64.94 -42.40
N THR A 123 -23.90 64.53 -43.38
CA THR A 123 -23.78 65.00 -44.77
C THR A 123 -24.37 66.40 -44.88
N GLN A 124 -23.54 67.38 -45.27
CA GLN A 124 -23.97 68.64 -45.88
C GLN A 124 -24.14 68.44 -47.39
#